data_AF-M3HFK1-F1
#
_entry.id   AF-M3HFK1-F1
#
_cell.length_a   1.000
_cell.length_b   1.000
_cell.length_c   1.000
_cell.angle_alpha   90.00
_cell.angle_beta   90.00
_cell.angle_gamma   90.00
#
_symmetry.space_group_name_H-M   'P 1'
#
loop_
_entity.id
_entity.type
_entity.pdbx_description
1 polymer ?
#
loop_
_entity_poly.entity_id
_entity_poly.type
_entity_poly.pdbx_seq_one_letter_code
_entity_poly.pdbx_strand_id
1 'polypeptide(L)'
;MSSTNIDSILKDIITSTKSTKSSVDDLLEFLKSSSSTYPELVQNLLKKSPTSQLEGVSLLDLKNQSLVSYINNLILIVLAQLEKLDNDEEDGDDDKKSEAVKRSIIQRVTLEKGVKPLEKKINYQLDKMTRAYSRMEQDELKAEQKLNDKESDNEEEDSDDSEDSDEDEDSEDELAYRPDASALAKLAAPKGKKASSSSATSSASTEKYKPPKISAIAPPTSMSSRDIDAKDTGSKNRKLQSMEEYLQEQSDLPSMEASIGSTIVEHGRGGVKTAHDRQKEKEIQDYEESNFIRLPTNQTKKSFKQKQRDLKNQFAGEDWSMFNNRDVTKEGTSRKRKATTVWDRVKKKKGNM
;
A
#
# COMPACT_ATOMS: atom_id res chain seq x y z
N MET A 1 -1.98 -20.53 63.42
CA MET A 1 -2.60 -20.55 62.07
C MET A 1 -2.03 -19.50 61.10
N SER A 2 -1.27 -18.49 61.54
CA SER A 2 -0.67 -17.50 60.62
C SER A 2 0.66 -17.95 59.97
N SER A 3 1.45 -18.78 60.64
CA SER A 3 2.79 -19.20 60.17
C SER A 3 2.77 -20.09 58.93
N THR A 4 1.78 -20.98 58.81
CA THR A 4 1.64 -21.91 57.67
C THR A 4 1.34 -21.19 56.36
N ASN A 5 0.66 -20.03 56.42
CA ASN A 5 0.37 -19.20 55.25
C ASN A 5 1.60 -18.39 54.81
N ILE A 6 2.46 -17.97 55.74
CA ILE A 6 3.70 -17.28 55.42
C ILE A 6 4.68 -18.26 54.77
N ASP A 7 4.79 -19.48 55.32
CA ASP A 7 5.63 -20.53 54.75
C ASP A 7 5.18 -20.98 53.36
N SER A 8 3.87 -20.99 53.07
CA SER A 8 3.38 -21.27 51.72
C SER A 8 3.72 -20.14 50.75
N ILE A 9 3.53 -18.88 51.16
CA ILE A 9 3.88 -17.71 50.34
C ILE A 9 5.38 -17.68 50.03
N LEU A 10 6.23 -17.96 51.02
CA LEU A 10 7.68 -18.02 50.83
C LEU A 10 8.08 -19.16 49.87
N LYS A 11 7.43 -20.33 49.99
CA LYS A 11 7.64 -21.43 49.04
C LYS A 11 7.23 -21.05 47.63
N ASP A 12 6.10 -20.35 47.45
CA ASP A 12 5.62 -19.89 46.14
C ASP A 12 6.55 -18.83 45.53
N ILE A 13 7.12 -17.95 46.35
CA ILE A 13 8.14 -16.99 45.89
C ILE A 13 9.41 -17.74 45.46
N ILE A 14 9.83 -18.76 46.20
CA ILE A 14 11.02 -19.57 45.86
C ILE A 14 10.78 -20.38 44.58
N THR A 15 9.60 -20.95 44.37
CA THR A 15 9.29 -21.67 43.12
C THR A 15 9.21 -20.71 41.94
N SER A 16 8.60 -19.54 42.12
CA SER A 16 8.55 -18.48 41.11
C SER A 16 9.95 -17.99 40.71
N THR A 17 10.82 -17.70 41.69
CA THR A 17 12.20 -17.25 41.43
C THR A 17 13.07 -18.33 40.78
N LYS A 18 12.87 -19.61 41.11
CA LYS A 18 13.53 -20.72 40.41
C LYS A 18 13.06 -20.84 38.96
N SER A 19 11.76 -20.68 38.72
CA SER A 19 11.18 -20.72 37.37
C SER A 19 11.73 -19.57 36.52
N THR A 20 11.76 -18.34 37.04
CA THR A 20 12.32 -17.19 36.31
C THR A 20 13.81 -17.36 36.04
N LYS A 21 14.59 -17.92 36.98
CA LYS A 21 16.00 -18.24 36.74
C LYS A 21 16.16 -19.21 35.56
N SER A 22 15.40 -20.31 35.53
CA SER A 22 15.43 -21.27 34.43
C SER A 22 15.12 -20.59 33.10
N SER A 23 14.06 -19.79 33.01
CA SER A 23 13.72 -19.08 31.78
C SER A 23 14.83 -18.11 31.32
N VAL A 24 15.53 -17.46 32.24
CA VAL A 24 16.63 -16.54 31.89
C VAL A 24 17.86 -17.32 31.41
N ASP A 25 18.17 -18.45 32.03
CA ASP A 25 19.27 -19.33 31.61
C ASP A 25 18.99 -19.89 30.20
N ASP A 26 17.76 -20.33 29.93
CA ASP A 26 17.31 -20.80 28.60
C ASP A 26 17.42 -19.68 27.54
N LEU A 27 17.03 -18.44 27.88
CA LEU A 27 17.17 -17.28 26.99
C LEU A 27 18.63 -16.93 26.71
N LEU A 28 19.52 -17.05 27.71
CA LEU A 28 20.95 -16.84 27.54
C LEU A 28 21.57 -17.90 26.64
N GLU A 29 21.14 -19.15 26.76
CA GLU A 29 21.54 -20.23 25.86
C GLU A 29 21.04 -19.97 24.44
N PHE A 30 19.78 -19.56 24.28
CA PHE A 30 19.21 -19.20 22.99
C PHE A 30 19.90 -18.01 22.32
N LEU A 31 20.29 -16.98 23.07
CA LEU A 31 21.03 -15.84 22.52
C LEU A 31 22.44 -16.24 22.06
N LYS A 32 23.12 -17.12 22.80
CA LYS A 32 24.44 -17.64 22.42
C LYS A 32 24.35 -18.53 21.19
N SER A 33 23.33 -19.37 21.08
CA SER A 33 23.11 -20.23 19.91
C SER A 33 22.65 -19.43 18.69
N SER A 34 21.77 -18.45 18.87
CA SER A 34 21.28 -17.56 17.80
C SER A 34 22.39 -16.75 17.14
N SER A 35 23.47 -16.42 17.86
CA SER A 35 24.65 -15.79 17.28
C SER A 35 25.38 -16.68 16.26
N SER A 36 25.16 -18.00 16.29
CA SER A 36 25.81 -18.97 15.39
C SER A 36 24.90 -19.47 14.26
N THR A 37 23.58 -19.31 14.39
CA THR A 37 22.58 -19.81 13.44
C THR A 37 22.01 -18.71 12.55
N TYR A 38 22.88 -17.95 11.88
CA TYR A 38 22.41 -17.11 10.77
C TYR A 38 22.34 -17.96 9.50
N PRO A 39 21.24 -17.92 8.72
CA PRO A 39 21.17 -18.57 7.40
C PRO A 39 22.36 -18.16 6.53
N GLU A 40 22.85 -19.04 5.65
CA GLU A 40 24.04 -18.77 4.82
C GLU A 40 23.89 -17.47 4.01
N LEU A 41 22.67 -17.17 3.57
CA LEU A 41 22.31 -15.91 2.90
C LEU A 41 22.68 -14.69 3.76
N VAL A 42 22.33 -14.71 5.03
CA VAL A 42 22.59 -13.62 5.99
C VAL A 42 24.08 -13.50 6.29
N GLN A 43 24.79 -14.63 6.41
CA GLN A 43 26.25 -14.63 6.59
C GLN A 43 26.97 -14.05 5.37
N ASN A 44 26.50 -14.35 4.15
CA ASN A 44 27.04 -13.81 2.91
C ASN A 44 26.75 -12.32 2.74
N LEU A 45 25.58 -11.84 3.20
CA LEU A 45 25.25 -10.41 3.24
C LEU A 45 26.09 -9.67 4.30
N LEU A 46 26.33 -10.27 5.46
CA LEU A 46 27.16 -9.69 6.52
C LEU A 46 28.63 -9.56 6.10
N LYS A 47 29.16 -10.55 5.35
CA LYS A 47 30.51 -10.47 4.73
C LYS A 47 30.64 -9.35 3.69
N LYS A 48 29.53 -8.96 3.05
CA LYS A 48 29.48 -7.94 1.99
C LYS A 48 29.16 -6.53 2.53
N SER A 49 28.67 -6.47 3.78
CA SER A 49 28.35 -5.25 4.51
C SER A 49 29.58 -4.72 5.25
N PRO A 50 29.80 -3.39 5.31
CA PRO A 50 30.86 -2.80 6.14
C PRO A 50 30.56 -2.86 7.65
N THR A 51 29.32 -3.19 8.05
CA THR A 51 28.92 -3.34 9.45
C THR A 51 28.91 -4.82 9.83
N SER A 52 29.73 -5.19 10.81
CA SER A 52 29.89 -6.57 11.29
C SER A 52 28.69 -7.09 12.12
N GLN A 53 27.63 -6.28 12.26
CA GLN A 53 26.44 -6.62 13.03
C GLN A 53 25.20 -6.36 12.18
N LEU A 54 24.26 -7.31 12.22
CA LEU A 54 22.93 -7.10 11.67
C LEU A 54 22.26 -5.97 12.45
N GLU A 55 22.02 -4.85 11.79
CA GLU A 55 21.19 -3.79 12.34
C GLU A 55 19.73 -4.30 12.33
N GLY A 56 19.30 -4.83 13.48
CA GLY A 56 17.90 -5.17 13.71
C GLY A 56 17.02 -3.92 13.64
N VAL A 57 15.70 -4.11 13.57
CA VAL A 57 14.75 -2.98 13.66
C VAL A 57 15.01 -2.24 14.97
N SER A 58 15.56 -1.03 14.88
CA SER A 58 16.01 -0.21 16.02
C SER A 58 14.96 -0.08 17.14
N LEU A 59 13.66 -0.10 16.79
CA LEU A 59 12.58 -0.05 17.75
C LEU A 59 12.48 -1.29 18.66
N LEU A 60 12.74 -2.49 18.11
CA LEU A 60 12.64 -3.74 18.87
C LEU A 60 13.79 -3.85 19.88
N ASP A 61 14.99 -3.43 19.47
CA ASP A 61 16.15 -3.36 20.35
C ASP A 61 15.94 -2.34 21.49
N LEU A 62 15.43 -1.15 21.16
CA LEU A 62 15.05 -0.14 22.16
C LEU A 62 14.02 -0.68 23.17
N LYS A 63 13.03 -1.45 22.71
CA LYS A 63 12.04 -2.07 23.59
C LYS A 63 12.68 -3.08 24.54
N ASN A 64 13.52 -3.96 24.02
CA ASN A 64 14.21 -4.97 24.82
C ASN A 64 15.13 -4.31 25.86
N GLN A 65 15.92 -3.32 25.46
CA GLN A 65 16.78 -2.57 26.37
C GLN A 65 15.98 -1.82 27.45
N SER A 66 14.87 -1.19 27.08
CA SER A 66 13.99 -0.49 28.03
C SER A 66 13.32 -1.45 29.02
N LEU A 67 12.88 -2.64 28.56
CA LEU A 67 12.33 -3.69 29.44
C LEU A 67 13.37 -4.25 30.40
N VAL A 68 14.59 -4.54 29.93
CA VAL A 68 15.69 -5.01 30.78
C VAL A 68 16.05 -3.95 31.82
N SER A 69 16.16 -2.68 31.40
CA SER A 69 16.41 -1.57 32.31
C SER A 69 15.29 -1.41 33.35
N TYR A 70 14.03 -1.60 32.96
CA TYR A 70 12.88 -1.58 33.86
C TYR A 70 12.95 -2.69 34.91
N ILE A 71 13.20 -3.93 34.50
CA ILE A 71 13.37 -5.06 35.43
C ILE A 71 14.53 -4.81 36.40
N ASN A 72 15.66 -4.31 35.90
CA ASN A 72 16.81 -3.99 36.75
C ASN A 72 16.47 -2.93 37.82
N ASN A 73 15.73 -1.87 37.47
CA ASN A 73 15.31 -0.87 38.46
C ASN A 73 14.28 -1.42 39.44
N LEU A 74 13.40 -2.35 39.04
CA LEU A 74 12.52 -3.04 39.98
C LEU A 74 13.31 -3.90 40.97
N ILE A 75 14.32 -4.62 40.50
CA ILE A 75 15.22 -5.41 41.37
C ILE A 75 15.92 -4.48 42.37
N LEU A 76 16.44 -3.33 41.94
CA LEU A 76 17.05 -2.34 42.83
C LEU A 76 16.08 -1.82 43.91
N ILE A 77 14.80 -1.60 43.56
CA ILE A 77 13.77 -1.20 44.52
C ILE A 77 13.51 -2.32 45.54
N VAL A 78 13.44 -3.57 45.09
CA VAL A 78 13.25 -4.74 45.97
C VAL A 78 14.46 -4.95 46.87
N LEU A 79 15.69 -4.83 46.34
CA LEU A 79 16.91 -4.92 47.12
C LEU A 79 16.98 -3.84 48.19
N ALA A 80 16.69 -2.58 47.86
CA ALA A 80 16.63 -1.49 48.83
C ALA A 80 15.56 -1.75 49.92
N GLN A 81 14.45 -2.41 49.58
CA GLN A 81 13.42 -2.80 50.54
C GLN A 81 13.91 -3.93 51.46
N LEU A 82 14.68 -4.89 50.95
CA LEU A 82 15.26 -5.97 51.73
C LEU A 82 16.37 -5.47 52.65
N GLU A 83 17.26 -4.60 52.17
CA GLU A 83 18.30 -3.96 52.98
C GLU A 83 17.72 -3.14 54.13
N LYS A 84 16.60 -2.45 53.90
CA LYS A 84 15.87 -1.74 54.96
C LYS A 84 15.31 -2.68 56.04
N LEU A 85 14.89 -3.89 55.67
CA LEU A 85 14.41 -4.89 56.62
C LEU A 85 15.54 -5.57 57.40
N ASP A 86 16.73 -5.68 56.81
CA ASP A 86 17.88 -6.35 57.43
C ASP A 86 18.65 -5.41 58.38
N ASN A 87 18.74 -4.12 58.04
CA ASN A 87 19.58 -3.17 58.76
C ASN A 87 18.86 -2.34 59.84
N ASP A 88 17.53 -2.34 59.95
CA ASP A 88 16.73 -1.50 60.89
C ASP A 88 17.08 0.02 60.91
N GLU A 89 17.97 0.49 60.03
CA GLU A 89 18.40 1.87 59.91
C GLU A 89 17.56 2.60 58.85
N GLU A 90 16.91 3.68 59.27
CA GLU A 90 15.89 4.37 58.46
C GLU A 90 16.46 5.33 57.39
N ASP A 91 17.74 5.73 57.47
CA ASP A 91 18.15 7.03 56.89
C ASP A 91 19.18 7.00 55.73
N GLY A 92 19.72 5.84 55.35
CA GLY A 92 20.88 5.77 54.42
C GLY A 92 20.58 5.62 52.92
N ASP A 93 19.50 4.93 52.54
CA ASP A 93 19.28 4.46 51.15
C ASP A 93 18.01 4.99 50.46
N ASP A 94 17.29 5.91 51.09
CA ASP A 94 16.08 6.51 50.53
C ASP A 94 16.37 7.29 49.23
N ASP A 95 17.55 7.90 49.09
CA ASP A 95 17.94 8.60 47.87
C ASP A 95 18.11 7.65 46.68
N LYS A 96 18.83 6.52 46.86
CA LYS A 96 19.03 5.51 45.81
C LYS A 96 17.72 4.84 45.42
N LYS A 97 16.87 4.56 46.41
CA LYS A 97 15.51 4.05 46.18
C LYS A 97 14.67 5.05 45.38
N SER A 98 14.69 6.32 45.77
CA SER A 98 13.95 7.37 45.05
C SER A 98 14.43 7.51 43.61
N GLU A 99 15.73 7.35 43.37
CA GLU A 99 16.32 7.36 42.03
C GLU A 99 15.89 6.14 41.21
N ALA A 100 15.93 4.93 41.78
CA ALA A 100 15.44 3.72 41.13
C ALA A 100 13.95 3.81 40.78
N VAL A 101 13.14 4.43 41.64
CA VAL A 101 11.72 4.71 41.37
C VAL A 101 11.57 5.70 40.21
N LYS A 102 12.33 6.81 40.20
CA LYS A 102 12.30 7.78 39.09
C LYS A 102 12.68 7.11 37.76
N ARG A 103 13.75 6.30 37.75
CA ARG A 103 14.20 5.56 36.56
C ARG A 103 13.15 4.56 36.06
N SER A 104 12.47 3.85 36.96
CA SER A 104 11.41 2.91 36.58
C SER A 104 10.18 3.62 35.97
N ILE A 105 9.82 4.80 36.49
CA ILE A 105 8.77 5.65 35.90
C ILE A 105 9.18 6.09 34.49
N ILE A 106 10.42 6.53 34.30
CA ILE A 106 10.94 6.92 32.98
C ILE A 106 10.82 5.76 32.00
N GLN A 107 11.31 4.57 32.35
CA GLN A 107 11.20 3.40 31.48
C GLN A 107 9.74 3.06 31.17
N ARG A 108 8.85 3.11 32.16
CA ARG A 108 7.43 2.84 31.93
C ARG A 108 6.79 3.85 30.97
N VAL A 109 7.10 5.14 31.11
CA VAL A 109 6.63 6.17 30.16
C VAL A 109 7.20 5.93 28.77
N THR A 110 8.49 5.56 28.65
CA THR A 110 9.09 5.25 27.33
C THR A 110 8.40 4.07 26.65
N LEU A 111 8.04 3.03 27.40
CA LEU A 111 7.34 1.86 26.87
C LEU A 111 5.89 2.20 26.46
N GLU A 112 5.14 2.87 27.33
CA GLU A 112 3.71 3.13 27.11
C GLU A 112 3.44 4.25 26.10
N LYS A 113 4.20 5.35 26.16
CA LYS A 113 3.99 6.54 25.33
C LYS A 113 4.94 6.63 24.15
N GLY A 114 6.13 6.05 24.24
CA GLY A 114 7.12 6.05 23.15
C GLY A 114 6.97 4.82 22.24
N VAL A 115 7.28 3.65 22.78
CA VAL A 115 7.38 2.40 22.00
C VAL A 115 6.00 1.93 21.51
N LYS A 116 5.00 1.82 22.39
CA LYS A 116 3.67 1.27 22.06
C LYS A 116 2.96 1.92 20.85
N PRO A 117 2.92 3.25 20.67
CA PRO A 117 2.32 3.84 19.46
C PRO A 117 3.16 3.61 18.20
N LEU A 118 4.49 3.55 18.31
CA LEU A 118 5.37 3.24 17.17
C LEU A 118 5.20 1.78 16.74
N GLU A 119 5.10 0.86 17.70
CA GLU A 119 4.77 -0.53 17.42
C GLU A 119 3.45 -0.65 16.67
N LYS A 120 2.38 0.03 17.10
CA LYS A 120 1.10 0.00 16.36
C LYS A 120 1.23 0.43 14.90
N LYS A 121 2.06 1.43 14.61
CA LYS A 121 2.29 1.92 13.24
C LYS A 121 3.11 0.94 12.40
N ILE A 122 4.11 0.31 13.02
CA ILE A 122 5.07 -0.57 12.33
C ILE A 122 4.61 -2.04 12.33
N ASN A 123 3.63 -2.41 13.16
CA ASN A 123 3.17 -3.79 13.33
C ASN A 123 2.75 -4.44 12.01
N TYR A 124 2.07 -3.69 11.15
CA TYR A 124 1.71 -4.17 9.82
C TYR A 124 2.93 -4.45 8.94
N GLN A 125 3.97 -3.61 9.02
CA GLN A 125 5.20 -3.82 8.27
C GLN A 125 5.97 -5.03 8.80
N LEU A 126 5.99 -5.23 10.12
CA LEU A 126 6.56 -6.42 10.73
C LEU A 126 5.80 -7.68 10.32
N ASP A 127 4.48 -7.68 10.41
CA ASP A 127 3.64 -8.82 9.99
C ASP A 127 3.82 -9.12 8.50
N LYS A 128 3.95 -8.09 7.66
CA LYS A 128 4.25 -8.27 6.23
C LYS A 128 5.63 -8.89 6.00
N MET A 129 6.65 -8.44 6.72
CA MET A 129 8.01 -8.98 6.62
C MET A 129 8.08 -10.42 7.13
N THR A 130 7.41 -10.74 8.24
CA THR A 130 7.34 -12.11 8.77
C THR A 130 6.59 -13.02 7.82
N ARG A 131 5.45 -12.58 7.26
CA ARG A 131 4.72 -13.36 6.24
C ARG A 131 5.54 -13.57 4.98
N ALA A 132 6.27 -12.55 4.52
CA ALA A 132 7.16 -12.69 3.37
C ALA A 132 8.28 -13.70 3.65
N TYR A 133 8.88 -13.65 4.85
CA TYR A 133 9.90 -14.61 5.26
C TYR A 133 9.35 -16.03 5.36
N SER A 134 8.21 -16.24 6.03
CA SER A 134 7.57 -17.56 6.12
C SER A 134 7.15 -18.12 4.77
N ARG A 135 6.72 -17.26 3.82
CA ARG A 135 6.46 -17.67 2.43
C ARG A 135 7.73 -18.11 1.74
N MET A 136 8.83 -17.33 1.86
CA MET A 136 10.12 -17.71 1.29
C MET A 136 10.63 -19.04 1.86
N GLU A 137 10.52 -19.25 3.17
CA GLU A 137 10.92 -20.50 3.83
C GLU A 137 10.06 -21.69 3.35
N GLN A 138 8.74 -21.51 3.22
CA GLN A 138 7.85 -22.54 2.69
C GLN A 138 8.12 -22.84 1.21
N ASP A 139 8.43 -21.82 0.40
CA ASP A 139 8.75 -21.98 -1.02
C ASP A 139 10.11 -22.67 -1.19
N GLU A 140 11.09 -22.38 -0.34
CA GLU A 140 12.39 -23.06 -0.29
C GLU A 140 12.21 -24.53 0.10
N LEU A 141 11.46 -24.83 1.16
CA LEU A 141 11.14 -26.21 1.55
C LEU A 141 10.37 -26.97 0.45
N LYS A 142 9.41 -26.34 -0.21
CA LYS A 142 8.67 -26.94 -1.35
C LYS A 142 9.59 -27.14 -2.56
N ALA A 143 10.54 -26.24 -2.80
CA ALA A 143 11.53 -26.40 -3.86
C ALA A 143 12.47 -27.56 -3.56
N GLU A 144 12.95 -27.68 -2.33
CA GLU A 144 13.77 -28.82 -1.88
C GLU A 144 13.01 -30.15 -1.97
N GLN A 145 11.74 -30.19 -1.56
CA GLN A 145 10.90 -31.38 -1.71
C GLN A 145 10.69 -31.77 -3.18
N LYS A 146 10.40 -30.80 -4.05
CA LYS A 146 10.27 -31.05 -5.50
C LYS A 146 11.58 -31.49 -6.16
N LEU A 147 12.73 -31.05 -5.65
CA LEU A 147 14.04 -31.50 -6.13
C LEU A 147 14.30 -32.94 -5.68
N ASN A 148 13.92 -33.30 -4.45
CA ASN A 148 14.10 -34.64 -3.91
C ASN A 148 13.14 -35.66 -4.55
N ASP A 149 11.86 -35.29 -4.77
CA ASP A 149 10.88 -36.14 -5.46
C ASP A 149 11.26 -36.39 -6.92
N LYS A 150 11.86 -35.41 -7.60
CA LYS A 150 12.41 -35.58 -8.96
C LYS A 150 13.65 -36.46 -9.02
N GLU A 151 14.35 -36.66 -7.91
CA GLU A 151 15.49 -37.58 -7.83
C GLU A 151 15.02 -39.02 -7.51
N SER A 152 13.82 -39.19 -6.94
CA SER A 152 13.23 -40.50 -6.64
C SER A 152 12.25 -41.03 -7.69
N ASP A 153 11.62 -40.19 -8.51
CA ASP A 153 10.52 -40.60 -9.37
C ASP A 153 10.81 -40.36 -10.86
N ASN A 154 11.18 -41.44 -11.54
CA ASN A 154 11.40 -41.49 -12.99
C ASN A 154 10.43 -42.47 -13.66
N GLU A 155 9.24 -42.73 -13.08
CA GLU A 155 8.18 -43.52 -13.73
C GLU A 155 6.76 -43.02 -13.35
N GLU A 156 6.10 -42.48 -14.38
CA GLU A 156 4.63 -42.42 -14.63
C GLU A 156 3.81 -41.16 -14.32
N GLU A 157 2.85 -40.96 -15.23
CA GLU A 157 2.02 -39.78 -15.48
C GLU A 157 0.76 -39.71 -14.58
N ASP A 158 0.34 -38.47 -14.35
CA ASP A 158 -1.05 -37.98 -14.23
C ASP A 158 -1.95 -38.49 -13.08
N SER A 159 -2.23 -37.60 -12.11
CA SER A 159 -3.56 -37.54 -11.49
C SER A 159 -3.83 -36.16 -10.89
N ASP A 160 -5.02 -35.68 -11.23
CA ASP A 160 -5.66 -34.42 -10.95
C ASP A 160 -6.02 -34.19 -9.46
N ASP A 161 -6.22 -32.92 -9.16
CA ASP A 161 -7.06 -32.31 -8.13
C ASP A 161 -6.65 -32.30 -6.64
N SER A 162 -6.37 -31.09 -6.14
CA SER A 162 -7.08 -30.52 -4.98
C SER A 162 -6.90 -29.01 -4.97
N GLU A 163 -7.96 -28.32 -5.38
CA GLU A 163 -8.26 -26.92 -5.08
C GLU A 163 -8.02 -26.60 -3.59
N ASP A 164 -7.20 -25.59 -3.31
CA ASP A 164 -7.42 -24.71 -2.17
C ASP A 164 -7.39 -23.26 -2.65
N SER A 165 -8.60 -22.73 -2.76
CA SER A 165 -8.90 -21.37 -3.15
C SER A 165 -8.78 -20.47 -1.93
N ASP A 166 -7.64 -19.82 -1.78
CA ASP A 166 -7.57 -18.55 -1.05
C ASP A 166 -7.40 -17.42 -2.06
N GLU A 167 -8.54 -16.80 -2.37
CA GLU A 167 -8.65 -15.50 -3.02
C GLU A 167 -7.84 -14.46 -2.22
N ASP A 168 -6.76 -13.94 -2.79
CA ASP A 168 -6.33 -12.57 -2.52
C ASP A 168 -5.57 -12.01 -3.74
N GLU A 169 -6.21 -11.01 -4.33
CA GLU A 169 -5.94 -10.34 -5.59
C GLU A 169 -4.51 -9.77 -5.73
N ASP A 170 -3.99 -9.96 -6.96
CA ASP A 170 -3.10 -9.09 -7.72
C ASP A 170 -1.66 -8.86 -7.22
N SER A 171 -0.80 -9.81 -7.57
CA SER A 171 0.59 -9.52 -7.93
C SER A 171 0.89 -10.05 -9.33
N GLU A 172 0.73 -9.19 -10.32
CA GLU A 172 1.12 -9.43 -11.71
C GLU A 172 2.64 -9.73 -11.78
N ASP A 173 2.97 -10.96 -12.12
CA ASP A 173 4.32 -11.43 -12.42
C ASP A 173 4.76 -10.88 -13.78
N GLU A 174 5.43 -9.72 -13.75
CA GLU A 174 5.85 -8.90 -14.90
C GLU A 174 7.01 -9.53 -15.72
N LEU A 175 7.34 -10.81 -15.51
CA LEU A 175 8.39 -11.54 -16.23
C LEU A 175 7.91 -12.77 -17.03
N ALA A 176 6.61 -13.10 -16.99
CA ALA A 176 6.07 -14.29 -17.66
C ALA A 176 5.39 -14.02 -19.03
N TYR A 177 5.48 -12.81 -19.60
CA TYR A 177 4.84 -12.52 -20.90
C TYR A 177 5.62 -13.12 -22.08
N ARG A 178 5.29 -14.35 -22.47
CA ARG A 178 5.70 -14.95 -23.75
C ARG A 178 4.57 -14.73 -24.78
N PRO A 179 4.85 -14.16 -25.96
CA PRO A 179 3.82 -13.99 -26.98
C PRO A 179 3.35 -15.34 -27.53
N ASP A 180 2.03 -15.56 -27.53
CA ASP A 180 1.39 -16.74 -28.12
C ASP A 180 1.62 -16.82 -29.64
N ALA A 181 2.55 -17.69 -30.06
CA ALA A 181 2.86 -17.93 -31.47
C ALA A 181 1.66 -18.48 -32.28
N SER A 182 0.69 -19.10 -31.61
CA SER A 182 -0.52 -19.67 -32.22
C SER A 182 -1.55 -18.60 -32.63
N ALA A 183 -1.60 -17.46 -31.92
CA ALA A 183 -2.47 -16.34 -32.24
C ALA A 183 -1.96 -15.55 -33.47
N LEU A 184 -0.63 -15.47 -33.61
CA LEU A 184 0.03 -14.75 -34.71
C LEU A 184 -0.13 -15.50 -36.05
N ALA A 185 -0.14 -16.84 -36.04
CA ALA A 185 -0.37 -17.65 -37.24
C ALA A 185 -1.81 -17.55 -37.78
N LYS A 186 -2.81 -17.30 -36.92
CA LYS A 186 -4.23 -17.15 -37.33
C LYS A 186 -4.50 -15.83 -38.05
N LEU A 187 -3.67 -14.80 -37.83
CA LEU A 187 -3.77 -13.49 -38.48
C LEU A 187 -3.11 -13.44 -39.86
N ALA A 188 -2.20 -14.38 -40.16
CA ALA A 188 -1.46 -14.44 -41.43
C ALA A 188 -2.18 -15.23 -42.55
N ALA A 189 -3.37 -15.79 -42.30
CA ALA A 189 -4.12 -16.56 -43.30
C ALA A 189 -5.02 -15.65 -44.17
N PRO A 190 -4.85 -15.61 -45.51
CA PRO A 190 -5.69 -14.79 -46.37
C PRO A 190 -7.10 -15.40 -46.54
N LYS A 191 -8.12 -14.76 -45.96
CA LYS A 191 -9.52 -15.10 -46.25
C LYS A 191 -9.91 -14.64 -47.65
N GLY A 192 -10.02 -15.62 -48.55
CA GLY A 192 -10.46 -15.47 -49.93
C GLY A 192 -11.91 -14.98 -50.06
N LYS A 193 -12.09 -14.13 -51.07
CA LYS A 193 -13.34 -13.58 -51.58
C LYS A 193 -14.30 -14.68 -52.05
N LYS A 194 -15.61 -14.55 -51.74
CA LYS A 194 -16.67 -15.14 -52.57
C LYS A 194 -17.67 -14.07 -52.98
N ALA A 195 -17.69 -13.83 -54.28
CA ALA A 195 -18.73 -13.15 -55.03
C ALA A 195 -19.51 -14.20 -55.81
N SER A 196 -20.83 -14.11 -55.80
CA SER A 196 -21.77 -14.71 -56.77
C SER A 196 -23.18 -14.32 -56.30
N SER A 197 -24.16 -13.96 -57.12
CA SER A 197 -24.27 -13.61 -58.54
C SER A 197 -25.73 -13.17 -58.70
N SER A 198 -25.95 -12.25 -59.63
CA SER A 198 -27.24 -11.77 -60.13
C SER A 198 -28.31 -12.84 -60.36
N SER A 199 -29.55 -12.55 -59.97
CA SER A 199 -30.74 -13.00 -60.70
C SER A 199 -31.82 -11.92 -60.68
N ALA A 200 -31.97 -11.23 -61.81
CA ALA A 200 -33.10 -10.38 -62.10
C ALA A 200 -34.30 -11.26 -62.49
N THR A 201 -35.44 -11.06 -61.83
CA THR A 201 -36.76 -11.42 -62.38
C THR A 201 -37.75 -10.34 -62.00
N SER A 202 -38.24 -9.66 -63.03
CA SER A 202 -39.33 -8.71 -63.02
C SER A 202 -40.66 -9.35 -62.65
N SER A 203 -41.39 -8.78 -61.70
CA SER A 203 -42.84 -8.88 -61.64
C SER A 203 -43.44 -7.65 -60.99
N ALA A 204 -44.30 -6.96 -61.72
CA ALA A 204 -45.02 -5.77 -61.32
C ALA A 204 -45.96 -6.04 -60.13
N SER A 205 -45.91 -5.21 -59.10
CA SER A 205 -47.06 -4.91 -58.26
C SER A 205 -46.88 -3.58 -57.52
N THR A 206 -48.01 -2.98 -57.23
CA THR A 206 -48.26 -1.60 -56.79
C THR A 206 -47.58 -1.23 -55.47
N GLU A 207 -46.45 -0.54 -55.51
CA GLU A 207 -45.75 -0.06 -54.30
C GLU A 207 -45.75 1.47 -54.19
N LYS A 208 -46.33 1.96 -53.09
CA LYS A 208 -46.28 3.37 -52.66
C LYS A 208 -44.81 3.78 -52.49
N TYR A 209 -44.45 4.92 -53.10
CA TYR A 209 -43.11 5.50 -53.01
C TYR A 209 -42.67 5.61 -51.55
N LYS A 210 -41.63 4.87 -51.18
CA LYS A 210 -40.92 5.03 -49.91
C LYS A 210 -39.65 5.82 -50.19
N PRO A 211 -39.52 7.05 -49.67
CA PRO A 211 -38.29 7.80 -49.84
C PRO A 211 -37.11 7.04 -49.20
N PRO A 212 -35.91 7.14 -49.78
CA PRO A 212 -34.74 6.44 -49.28
C PRO A 212 -34.43 6.90 -47.84
N LYS A 213 -34.27 5.93 -46.95
CA LYS A 213 -33.76 6.18 -45.59
C LYS A 213 -32.27 6.46 -45.69
N ILE A 214 -31.90 7.74 -45.80
CA ILE A 214 -30.54 8.22 -45.60
C ILE A 214 -30.22 8.13 -44.11
N SER A 215 -29.26 7.28 -43.73
CA SER A 215 -28.61 7.37 -42.42
C SER A 215 -27.94 8.73 -42.30
N ALA A 216 -27.96 9.33 -41.11
CA ALA A 216 -27.36 10.63 -40.87
C ALA A 216 -25.87 10.59 -41.24
N ILE A 217 -25.53 11.20 -42.38
CA ILE A 217 -24.15 11.44 -42.78
C ILE A 217 -23.75 12.75 -42.12
N ALA A 218 -22.69 12.73 -41.32
CA ALA A 218 -22.14 13.93 -40.73
C ALA A 218 -21.69 14.89 -41.85
N PRO A 219 -21.84 16.21 -41.69
CA PRO A 219 -21.44 17.18 -42.70
C PRO A 219 -19.95 17.01 -43.03
N PRO A 220 -19.54 17.17 -44.31
CA PRO A 220 -18.14 17.07 -44.70
C PRO A 220 -17.37 18.23 -44.08
N THR A 221 -16.69 17.96 -42.98
CA THR A 221 -15.71 18.90 -42.43
C THR A 221 -14.49 18.89 -43.34
N SER A 222 -14.18 20.05 -43.90
CA SER A 222 -12.97 20.29 -44.68
C SER A 222 -11.74 20.36 -43.75
N MET A 223 -11.42 19.26 -43.07
CA MET A 223 -10.22 19.11 -42.26
C MET A 223 -9.70 17.68 -42.43
N SER A 224 -8.49 17.57 -42.95
CA SER A 224 -7.76 16.31 -43.22
C SER A 224 -7.96 15.28 -42.12
N SER A 225 -8.44 14.10 -42.49
CA SER A 225 -8.71 12.93 -41.65
C SER A 225 -7.45 12.26 -41.04
N ARG A 226 -6.33 13.00 -40.96
CA ARG A 226 -5.05 12.50 -40.46
C ARG A 226 -4.64 13.09 -39.11
N ASP A 227 -5.34 14.10 -38.60
CA ASP A 227 -4.99 14.81 -37.35
C ASP A 227 -6.11 14.92 -36.31
N ILE A 228 -7.30 14.35 -36.56
CA ILE A 228 -8.43 14.43 -35.61
C ILE A 228 -8.25 13.42 -34.46
N ASP A 229 -7.82 12.19 -34.75
CA ASP A 229 -7.57 11.19 -33.70
C ASP A 229 -6.30 11.48 -32.88
N ALA A 230 -5.33 12.21 -33.42
CA ALA A 230 -4.12 12.58 -32.69
C ALA A 230 -4.37 13.65 -31.61
N LYS A 231 -5.47 14.41 -31.73
CA LYS A 231 -5.80 15.50 -30.81
C LYS A 231 -6.82 15.12 -29.75
N ASP A 232 -7.69 14.14 -30.01
CA ASP A 232 -8.84 13.91 -29.14
C ASP A 232 -8.77 12.73 -28.16
N THR A 233 -7.82 11.79 -28.25
CA THR A 233 -7.92 10.59 -27.38
C THR A 233 -6.63 10.06 -26.72
N GLY A 234 -5.43 10.55 -27.06
CA GLY A 234 -4.17 9.98 -26.52
C GLY A 234 -3.27 10.90 -25.70
N SER A 235 -3.49 12.21 -25.71
CA SER A 235 -2.53 13.20 -25.17
C SER A 235 -3.12 14.12 -24.09
N LYS A 236 -3.99 13.57 -23.23
CA LYS A 236 -4.30 14.21 -21.95
C LYS A 236 -3.47 13.53 -20.89
N ASN A 237 -2.29 14.09 -20.64
CA ASN A 237 -1.49 13.80 -19.45
C ASN A 237 -2.44 13.69 -18.25
N ARG A 238 -2.44 12.54 -17.58
CA ARG A 238 -3.25 12.34 -16.37
C ARG A 238 -2.88 13.44 -15.38
N LYS A 239 -3.79 14.39 -15.17
CA LYS A 239 -3.62 15.45 -14.18
C LYS A 239 -3.78 14.76 -12.83
N LEU A 240 -2.68 14.64 -12.12
CA LEU A 240 -2.67 14.02 -10.80
C LEU A 240 -3.17 15.05 -9.80
N GLN A 241 -4.19 14.68 -9.03
CA GLN A 241 -4.77 15.54 -8.00
C GLN A 241 -3.72 16.00 -6.99
N SER A 242 -2.86 15.08 -6.52
CA SER A 242 -1.78 15.39 -5.58
C SER A 242 -0.74 16.36 -6.15
N MET A 243 -0.41 16.25 -7.43
CA MET A 243 0.53 17.18 -8.07
C MET A 243 -0.10 18.56 -8.28
N GLU A 244 -1.40 18.61 -8.58
CA GLU A 244 -2.13 19.86 -8.70
C GLU A 244 -2.23 20.60 -7.36
N GLU A 245 -2.56 19.88 -6.29
CA GLU A 245 -2.59 20.42 -4.93
C GLU A 245 -1.23 20.98 -4.52
N TYR A 246 -0.15 20.23 -4.76
CA TYR A 246 1.20 20.72 -4.53
C TYR A 246 1.52 21.97 -5.35
N LEU A 247 1.15 22.00 -6.65
CA LEU A 247 1.38 23.18 -7.49
C LEU A 247 0.57 24.39 -7.01
N GLN A 248 -0.64 24.17 -6.49
CA GLN A 248 -1.47 25.22 -5.92
C GLN A 248 -0.87 25.76 -4.62
N GLU A 249 -0.35 24.90 -3.76
CA GLU A 249 0.33 25.29 -2.51
C GLU A 249 1.64 26.03 -2.77
N GLN A 250 2.43 25.61 -3.78
CA GLN A 250 3.66 26.30 -4.16
C GLN A 250 3.42 27.58 -4.97
N SER A 251 2.20 27.81 -5.45
CA SER A 251 1.88 29.01 -6.21
C SER A 251 1.51 30.15 -5.26
N ASP A 252 2.10 31.32 -5.46
CA ASP A 252 1.76 32.56 -4.72
C ASP A 252 0.41 33.17 -5.18
N LEU A 253 -0.35 32.48 -6.03
CA LEU A 253 -1.62 32.97 -6.55
C LEU A 253 -2.74 32.69 -5.53
N PRO A 254 -3.60 33.69 -5.22
CA PRO A 254 -4.73 33.46 -4.33
C PRO A 254 -5.72 32.48 -4.98
N SER A 255 -6.04 31.40 -4.27
CA SER A 255 -7.09 30.46 -4.70
C SER A 255 -8.48 30.99 -4.33
N MET A 256 -9.43 30.88 -5.26
CA MET A 256 -10.83 31.23 -5.00
C MET A 256 -11.52 30.11 -4.21
N GLU A 257 -11.69 30.32 -2.91
CA GLU A 257 -12.54 29.48 -2.08
C GLU A 257 -14.00 29.93 -2.13
N ALA A 258 -14.92 28.97 -2.06
CA ALA A 258 -16.35 29.25 -2.02
C ALA A 258 -16.79 29.53 -0.58
N SER A 259 -17.91 30.25 -0.43
CA SER A 259 -18.51 30.48 0.89
C SER A 259 -18.87 29.14 1.55
N ILE A 260 -18.64 29.03 2.86
CA ILE A 260 -18.70 27.79 3.65
C ILE A 260 -20.06 27.07 3.51
N GLY A 261 -21.16 27.82 3.38
CA GLY A 261 -22.51 27.26 3.22
C GLY A 261 -22.89 26.87 1.80
N SER A 262 -22.15 27.33 0.78
CA SER A 262 -22.48 27.09 -0.64
C SER A 262 -22.05 25.70 -1.13
N THR A 263 -21.17 25.04 -0.39
CA THR A 263 -20.55 23.76 -0.76
C THR A 263 -21.31 22.55 -0.22
N ILE A 264 -22.26 22.75 0.69
CA ILE A 264 -23.01 21.68 1.35
C ILE A 264 -24.13 21.20 0.43
N VAL A 265 -24.20 19.88 0.19
CA VAL A 265 -25.22 19.24 -0.64
C VAL A 265 -26.35 18.68 0.20
N GLU A 266 -27.60 18.89 -0.22
CA GLU A 266 -28.79 18.28 0.40
C GLU A 266 -28.83 18.42 1.93
N HIS A 267 -28.59 19.64 2.44
CA HIS A 267 -28.58 19.94 3.89
C HIS A 267 -27.64 19.02 4.70
N GLY A 268 -26.55 18.55 4.07
CA GLY A 268 -25.53 17.70 4.70
C GLY A 268 -25.64 16.22 4.35
N ARG A 269 -26.75 15.75 3.76
CA ARG A 269 -26.90 14.34 3.37
C ARG A 269 -25.93 13.94 2.26
N GLY A 270 -25.65 14.84 1.33
CA GLY A 270 -24.71 14.62 0.23
C GLY A 270 -23.26 14.99 0.58
N GLY A 271 -22.99 15.37 1.83
CA GLY A 271 -21.68 15.87 2.26
C GLY A 271 -21.34 17.25 1.68
N VAL A 272 -20.05 17.55 1.65
CA VAL A 272 -19.47 18.80 1.12
C VAL A 272 -18.91 18.50 -0.28
N LYS A 273 -19.20 19.34 -1.29
CA LYS A 273 -18.69 19.18 -2.66
C LYS A 273 -17.16 19.25 -2.71
N THR A 274 -16.55 18.36 -3.50
CA THR A 274 -15.11 18.42 -3.81
C THR A 274 -14.75 19.63 -4.68
N ALA A 275 -13.47 19.99 -4.70
CA ALA A 275 -12.96 21.03 -5.59
C ALA A 275 -13.26 20.71 -7.08
N HIS A 276 -13.09 19.44 -7.48
CA HIS A 276 -13.41 18.98 -8.84
C HIS A 276 -14.90 19.08 -9.15
N ASP A 277 -15.77 18.68 -8.23
CA ASP A 277 -17.22 18.80 -8.42
C ASP A 277 -17.67 20.26 -8.53
N ARG A 278 -17.07 21.15 -7.74
CA ARG A 278 -17.31 22.60 -7.83
C ARG A 278 -16.89 23.16 -9.18
N GLN A 279 -15.73 22.75 -9.69
CA GLN A 279 -15.27 23.15 -11.01
C GLN A 279 -16.22 22.66 -12.10
N LYS A 280 -16.65 21.40 -12.04
CA LYS A 280 -17.62 20.83 -12.99
C LYS A 280 -18.96 21.55 -12.97
N GLU A 281 -19.48 21.88 -11.78
CA GLU A 281 -20.72 22.65 -11.66
C GLU A 281 -20.57 24.07 -12.22
N LYS A 282 -19.43 24.72 -11.98
CA LYS A 282 -19.12 26.02 -12.58
C LYS A 282 -19.06 25.93 -14.10
N GLU A 283 -18.43 24.89 -14.65
CA GLU A 283 -18.41 24.65 -16.11
C GLU A 283 -19.82 24.44 -16.68
N ILE A 284 -20.70 23.74 -15.96
CA ILE A 284 -22.11 23.59 -16.34
C ILE A 284 -22.82 24.95 -16.29
N GLN A 285 -22.64 25.72 -15.22
CA GLN A 285 -23.23 27.04 -15.09
C GLN A 285 -22.77 27.99 -16.21
N ASP A 286 -21.48 28.05 -16.48
CA ASP A 286 -20.89 28.86 -17.55
C ASP A 286 -21.48 28.45 -18.92
N TYR A 287 -21.70 27.14 -19.14
CA TYR A 287 -22.36 26.65 -20.35
C TYR A 287 -23.84 27.06 -20.44
N GLU A 288 -24.58 26.94 -19.34
CA GLU A 288 -26.01 27.29 -19.29
C GLU A 288 -26.21 28.80 -19.46
N GLU A 289 -25.33 29.62 -18.91
CA GLU A 289 -25.36 31.08 -19.03
C GLU A 289 -24.93 31.56 -20.42
N SER A 290 -23.92 30.94 -21.02
CA SER A 290 -23.46 31.30 -22.37
C SER A 290 -24.44 30.89 -23.48
N ASN A 291 -25.11 29.73 -23.32
CA ASN A 291 -26.06 29.23 -24.31
C ASN A 291 -27.52 29.51 -23.96
N PHE A 292 -27.79 30.08 -22.77
CA PHE A 292 -29.12 30.35 -22.24
C PHE A 292 -30.07 29.13 -22.27
N ILE A 293 -29.52 27.91 -22.17
CA ILE A 293 -30.26 26.65 -22.21
C ILE A 293 -29.81 25.79 -21.02
N ARG A 294 -30.77 25.30 -20.24
CA ARG A 294 -30.49 24.37 -19.13
C ARG A 294 -30.19 22.96 -19.64
N LEU A 295 -29.19 22.31 -19.05
CA LEU A 295 -28.93 20.92 -19.35
C LEU A 295 -30.00 20.01 -18.71
N PRO A 296 -30.43 18.96 -19.42
CA PRO A 296 -31.33 17.98 -18.84
C PRO A 296 -30.63 17.24 -17.70
N THR A 297 -31.38 16.91 -16.65
CA THR A 297 -30.80 16.26 -15.46
C THR A 297 -30.12 14.93 -15.76
N ASN A 298 -30.47 14.27 -16.86
CA ASN A 298 -29.84 13.02 -17.29
C ASN A 298 -28.37 13.20 -17.69
N GLN A 299 -27.97 14.40 -18.12
CA GLN A 299 -26.60 14.72 -18.51
C GLN A 299 -25.77 15.28 -17.36
N THR A 300 -26.42 15.95 -16.39
CA THR A 300 -25.73 16.58 -15.25
C THR A 300 -25.61 15.67 -14.04
N LYS A 301 -26.55 14.72 -13.86
CA LYS A 301 -26.54 13.79 -12.73
C LYS A 301 -25.36 12.82 -12.83
N LYS A 302 -24.69 12.63 -11.69
CA LYS A 302 -23.71 11.56 -11.52
C LYS A 302 -24.39 10.18 -11.63
N SER A 303 -23.73 9.26 -12.32
CA SER A 303 -24.11 7.83 -12.39
C SER A 303 -24.16 7.21 -10.99
N PHE A 304 -24.96 6.16 -10.81
CA PHE A 304 -25.01 5.40 -9.55
C PHE A 304 -23.62 4.90 -9.12
N LYS A 305 -22.83 4.38 -10.07
CA LYS A 305 -21.45 3.92 -9.81
C LYS A 305 -20.55 5.07 -9.36
N GLN A 306 -20.73 6.26 -9.95
CA GLN A 306 -19.98 7.45 -9.55
C GLN A 306 -20.36 7.90 -8.14
N LYS A 307 -21.67 7.92 -7.81
CA LYS A 307 -22.14 8.23 -6.45
C LYS A 307 -21.62 7.25 -5.40
N GLN A 308 -21.59 5.95 -5.70
CA GLN A 308 -21.05 4.94 -4.80
C GLN A 308 -19.54 5.11 -4.58
N ARG A 309 -18.80 5.46 -5.64
CA ARG A 309 -17.37 5.78 -5.54
C ARG A 309 -17.13 7.03 -4.69
N ASP A 310 -17.92 8.07 -4.92
CA ASP A 310 -17.82 9.31 -4.16
C ASP A 310 -18.13 9.05 -2.67
N LEU A 311 -19.16 8.27 -2.34
CA LEU A 311 -19.44 7.87 -0.96
C LEU A 311 -18.29 7.11 -0.26
N LYS A 312 -17.51 6.33 -1.00
CA LYS A 312 -16.38 5.56 -0.46
C LYS A 312 -15.12 6.43 -0.30
N ASN A 313 -14.89 7.36 -1.21
CA ASN A 313 -13.62 8.06 -1.34
C ASN A 313 -13.66 9.53 -0.91
N GLN A 314 -14.84 10.16 -0.90
CA GLN A 314 -15.02 11.55 -0.52
C GLN A 314 -15.30 11.66 0.97
N PHE A 315 -14.51 12.49 1.66
CA PHE A 315 -14.70 12.76 3.07
C PHE A 315 -14.48 14.25 3.34
N ALA A 316 -15.44 14.87 4.03
CA ALA A 316 -15.40 16.28 4.42
C ALA A 316 -15.17 17.32 3.29
N GLY A 317 -15.42 16.95 2.02
CA GLY A 317 -15.17 17.84 0.88
C GLY A 317 -13.84 17.60 0.18
N GLU A 318 -13.05 16.65 0.66
CA GLU A 318 -11.80 16.21 0.04
C GLU A 318 -11.99 14.82 -0.60
N ASP A 319 -11.28 14.56 -1.70
CA ASP A 319 -11.26 13.24 -2.35
C ASP A 319 -10.00 12.48 -1.95
N TRP A 320 -10.18 11.38 -1.22
CA TRP A 320 -9.14 10.47 -0.75
C TRP A 320 -8.85 9.34 -1.73
N SER A 321 -9.52 9.31 -2.90
CA SER A 321 -9.27 8.30 -3.93
C SER A 321 -7.81 8.29 -4.41
N MET A 322 -7.10 9.41 -4.28
CA MET A 322 -5.70 9.54 -4.68
C MET A 322 -4.77 8.53 -3.97
N PHE A 323 -5.10 8.12 -2.75
CA PHE A 323 -4.26 7.21 -1.96
C PHE A 323 -4.48 5.74 -2.32
N ASN A 324 -5.59 5.43 -2.99
CA ASN A 324 -5.90 4.07 -3.42
C ASN A 324 -5.18 3.69 -4.73
N ASN A 325 -4.69 4.68 -5.50
CA ASN A 325 -3.98 4.43 -6.75
C ASN A 325 -2.47 4.30 -6.53
N ARG A 326 -1.93 3.07 -6.68
CA ARG A 326 -0.51 2.76 -6.45
C ARG A 326 0.40 3.02 -7.66
N ASP A 327 -0.15 3.15 -8.86
CA ASP A 327 0.61 3.24 -10.12
C ASP A 327 1.10 4.64 -10.51
N VAL A 328 0.69 5.66 -9.77
CA VAL A 328 0.88 7.06 -10.15
C VAL A 328 2.35 7.50 -10.13
N THR A 329 3.21 6.81 -9.39
CA THR A 329 4.63 7.17 -9.20
C THR A 329 5.60 6.48 -10.18
N LYS A 330 5.18 5.39 -10.84
CA LYS A 330 6.02 4.62 -11.79
C LYS A 330 6.17 5.35 -13.13
N GLU A 331 5.09 5.94 -13.64
CA GLU A 331 5.12 6.82 -14.80
C GLU A 331 5.44 8.25 -14.37
N GLY A 332 6.73 8.54 -14.12
CA GLY A 332 7.18 9.87 -13.72
C GLY A 332 6.53 10.99 -14.54
N THR A 333 6.09 12.05 -13.87
CA THR A 333 5.39 13.21 -14.44
C THR A 333 6.23 14.04 -15.42
N SER A 334 7.48 13.63 -15.66
CA SER A 334 8.41 14.31 -16.55
C SER A 334 8.03 14.05 -18.01
N ARG A 335 7.22 14.95 -18.58
CA ARG A 335 7.01 15.06 -20.04
C ARG A 335 8.25 15.51 -20.81
N LYS A 336 9.35 15.82 -20.11
CA LYS A 336 10.61 16.19 -20.75
C LYS A 336 11.25 14.92 -21.31
N ARG A 337 11.54 14.93 -22.62
CA ARG A 337 12.34 13.88 -23.27
C ARG A 337 13.52 13.54 -22.36
N LYS A 338 13.63 12.28 -21.96
CA LYS A 338 14.76 11.81 -21.15
C LYS A 338 16.03 12.17 -21.91
N ALA A 339 16.99 12.81 -21.23
CA ALA A 339 18.25 13.17 -21.84
C ALA A 339 19.05 11.87 -22.09
N THR A 340 18.93 11.35 -23.30
CA THR A 340 19.59 10.12 -23.75
C THR A 340 21.09 10.36 -23.91
N THR A 341 21.48 11.57 -24.34
CA THR A 341 22.87 11.91 -24.62
C THR A 341 23.49 12.78 -23.51
N VAL A 342 24.80 12.64 -23.28
CA VAL A 342 25.57 13.49 -22.35
C VAL A 342 25.49 14.97 -22.74
N TRP A 343 25.52 15.28 -24.05
CA TRP A 343 25.34 16.64 -24.56
C TRP A 343 23.97 17.23 -24.23
N ASP A 344 22.91 16.43 -24.22
CA ASP A 344 21.57 16.89 -23.83
C ASP A 344 21.49 17.20 -22.33
N ARG A 345 22.19 16.41 -21.51
CA ARG A 345 22.31 16.67 -20.06
C ARG A 345 23.06 17.96 -19.79
N VAL A 346 24.16 18.22 -20.50
CA VAL A 346 24.95 19.45 -20.39
C VAL A 346 24.14 20.66 -20.85
N LYS A 347 23.45 20.58 -21.99
CA LYS A 347 22.56 21.65 -22.47
C LYS A 347 21.45 21.95 -21.47
N LYS A 348 20.82 20.92 -20.89
CA LYS A 348 19.78 21.08 -19.87
C LYS A 348 20.32 21.74 -18.61
N LYS A 349 21.53 21.38 -18.17
CA LYS A 349 22.19 22.00 -17.02
C LYS A 349 22.55 23.47 -17.29
N LYS A 350 23.01 23.77 -18.51
CA LYS A 350 23.42 25.13 -18.89
C LYS A 350 22.25 26.09 -19.11
N GLY A 351 21.07 25.60 -19.53
CA GLY A 351 19.87 26.41 -19.64
C GLY A 351 19.12 26.65 -18.32
N ASN A 352 19.60 26.07 -17.22
CA ASN A 352 19.07 26.24 -15.86
C ASN A 352 19.97 27.12 -14.97
N MET A 353 21.10 27.60 -15.49
CA MET A 353 21.82 28.78 -14.99
C MET A 353 21.35 29.97 -15.83
#